data_AF-A0A1Q3C9N0-F1
#
_entry.id   AF-A0A1Q3C9N0-F1
#
_cell.length_a   1.000
_cell.length_b   1.000
_cell.length_c   1.000
_cell.angle_alpha   90.00
_cell.angle_beta   90.00
_cell.angle_gamma   90.00
#
_symmetry.space_group_name_H-M   'P 1'
#
loop_
_entity.id
_entity.type
_entity.pdbx_description
1 polymer ?
#
loop_
_entity_poly.entity_id
_entity_poly.type
_entity_poly.pdbx_seq_one_letter_code
_entity_poly.pdbx_strand_id
1 'polypeptide(L)'
;MACAMKLKFDKYWGDFNLLISIAVILDPRNKMKLIEFYFPYIYHPLDVANEHIVVVRKSLYDLYDEYVSSHTLSTIEKPTQGDERDGGNQHGVGKCRVSGRSKFDIFI
;
A
#
# COMPACT_ATOMS: atom_id res chain seq x y z
N MET A 1 -24.03 -24.46 16.39
CA MET A 1 -24.08 -23.08 15.87
C MET A 1 -22.81 -22.68 15.10
N ALA A 2 -21.60 -22.95 15.62
CA ALA A 2 -20.34 -22.57 14.97
C ALA A 2 -20.20 -23.03 13.50
N CYS A 3 -20.63 -24.25 13.16
CA CYS A 3 -20.53 -24.77 11.79
C CYS A 3 -21.33 -23.96 10.76
N ALA A 4 -22.50 -23.46 11.13
CA ALA A 4 -23.34 -22.65 10.23
C ALA A 4 -22.75 -21.25 9.99
N MET A 5 -22.05 -20.69 10.98
CA MET A 5 -21.33 -19.42 10.82
C MET A 5 -20.08 -19.60 9.96
N LYS A 6 -19.33 -20.69 10.16
CA LYS A 6 -18.18 -21.06 9.33
C LYS A 6 -18.56 -21.22 7.86
N LEU A 7 -19.66 -21.93 7.55
CA LEU A 7 -20.14 -22.10 6.18
C LEU A 7 -20.43 -20.78 5.46
N LYS A 8 -21.02 -19.80 6.16
CA LYS A 8 -21.25 -18.47 5.57
C LYS A 8 -19.94 -17.71 5.42
N PHE A 9 -19.05 -17.81 6.40
CA PHE A 9 -17.74 -17.19 6.33
C PHE A 9 -16.97 -17.71 5.12
N ASP A 10 -16.78 -19.03 5.00
CA ASP A 10 -16.07 -19.66 3.89
C ASP A 10 -16.70 -19.29 2.53
N LYS A 11 -18.03 -19.18 2.46
CA LYS A 11 -18.74 -18.78 1.23
C LYS A 11 -18.40 -17.36 0.75
N TYR A 12 -18.24 -16.40 1.65
CA TYR A 12 -17.98 -15.00 1.28
C TYR A 12 -16.50 -14.63 1.32
N TRP A 13 -15.73 -15.30 2.15
CA TRP A 13 -14.30 -15.11 2.27
C TRP A 13 -13.54 -15.77 1.11
N GLY A 14 -14.04 -16.92 0.65
CA GLY A 14 -13.32 -17.79 -0.29
C GLY A 14 -12.02 -18.28 0.31
N ASP A 15 -11.11 -18.73 -0.55
CA ASP A 15 -9.77 -19.12 -0.13
C ASP A 15 -8.93 -17.88 0.21
N PHE A 16 -8.98 -16.81 -0.57
CA PHE A 16 -8.22 -15.58 -0.29
C PHE A 16 -8.99 -14.32 -0.67
N ASN A 17 -9.07 -13.36 0.26
CA ASN A 17 -9.75 -12.08 0.04
C ASN A 17 -8.75 -10.91 0.00
N LEU A 18 -8.35 -10.54 -1.22
CA LEU A 18 -7.42 -9.45 -1.47
C LEU A 18 -7.94 -8.09 -0.97
N LEU A 19 -9.24 -7.82 -1.14
CA LEU A 19 -9.84 -6.54 -0.76
C LEU A 19 -9.74 -6.30 0.75
N ILE A 20 -10.06 -7.32 1.55
CA ILE A 20 -9.95 -7.23 3.00
C ILE A 20 -8.49 -7.09 3.42
N SER A 21 -7.58 -7.80 2.75
CA SER A 21 -6.14 -7.70 3.01
C SER A 21 -5.64 -6.26 2.81
N ILE A 22 -6.00 -5.63 1.69
CA ILE A 22 -5.68 -4.23 1.40
C ILE A 22 -6.31 -3.30 2.44
N ALA A 23 -7.59 -3.49 2.76
CA ALA A 23 -8.30 -2.66 3.75
C ALA A 23 -7.66 -2.74 5.15
N VAL A 24 -7.22 -3.93 5.55
CA VAL A 24 -6.52 -4.15 6.82
C VAL A 24 -5.21 -3.38 6.84
N ILE A 25 -4.42 -3.40 5.76
CA ILE A 25 -3.14 -2.70 5.71
C ILE A 25 -3.36 -1.19 5.69
N LEU A 26 -4.33 -0.70 4.92
CA LEU A 26 -4.64 0.73 4.82
C LEU A 26 -5.14 1.35 6.14
N ASP A 27 -5.56 0.54 7.11
CA ASP A 27 -5.81 1.02 8.47
C ASP A 27 -4.47 1.48 9.10
N PRO A 28 -4.33 2.75 9.55
CA PRO A 28 -3.08 3.28 10.06
C PRO A 28 -2.48 2.53 11.26
N ARG A 29 -3.29 1.72 11.97
CA ARG A 29 -2.85 0.91 13.10
C ARG A 29 -2.12 -0.35 12.66
N ASN A 30 -2.36 -0.78 11.44
CA ASN A 30 -1.84 -2.01 10.87
C ASN A 30 -0.80 -1.67 9.80
N LYS A 31 0.14 -2.60 9.61
CA LYS A 31 1.19 -2.50 8.58
C LYS A 31 1.25 -3.81 7.83
N MET A 32 2.02 -3.87 6.75
CA MET A 32 2.23 -5.11 6.01
C MET A 32 2.76 -6.28 6.88
N LYS A 33 3.54 -5.96 7.92
CA LYS A 33 3.99 -6.94 8.94
C LYS A 33 2.86 -7.75 9.57
N LEU A 34 1.66 -7.19 9.66
CA LEU A 34 0.50 -7.89 10.20
C LEU A 34 0.12 -9.08 9.32
N ILE A 35 0.10 -8.87 8.00
CA ILE A 35 -0.24 -9.91 7.03
C ILE A 35 0.88 -10.94 6.93
N GLU A 36 2.14 -10.50 6.92
CA GLU A 36 3.30 -11.40 6.96
C GLU A 36 3.29 -12.31 8.19
N PHE A 37 2.78 -11.82 9.32
CA PHE A 37 2.64 -12.61 10.54
C PHE A 37 1.46 -13.58 10.49
N TYR A 38 0.26 -13.13 10.09
CA TYR A 38 -0.95 -13.96 10.20
C TYR A 38 -1.15 -14.96 9.07
N PHE A 39 -0.70 -14.66 7.84
CA PHE A 39 -0.98 -15.50 6.68
C PHE A 39 -0.41 -16.92 6.80
N PRO A 40 0.80 -17.14 7.33
CA PRO A 40 1.31 -18.49 7.60
C PRO A 40 0.46 -19.32 8.57
N TYR A 41 -0.33 -18.68 9.45
CA TYR A 41 -1.21 -19.38 10.39
C TYR A 41 -2.58 -19.69 9.77
N ILE A 42 -3.06 -18.85 8.86
CA ILE A 42 -4.39 -18.96 8.25
C ILE A 42 -4.33 -19.84 6.99
N TYR A 43 -3.26 -19.72 6.21
CA TYR A 43 -3.09 -20.38 4.92
C TYR A 43 -2.02 -21.46 5.01
N HIS A 44 -2.39 -22.67 4.60
CA HIS A 44 -1.48 -23.80 4.48
C HIS A 44 -1.61 -24.38 3.06
N PRO A 45 -0.49 -24.78 2.42
CA PRO A 45 0.89 -24.74 2.91
C PRO A 45 1.55 -23.33 2.85
N LEU A 46 2.76 -23.19 3.42
CA LEU A 46 3.45 -21.90 3.61
C LEU A 46 3.75 -21.17 2.29
N ASP A 47 3.96 -21.92 1.21
CA ASP A 47 4.08 -21.43 -0.16
C ASP A 47 2.85 -20.64 -0.61
N VAL A 48 1.64 -21.13 -0.33
CA VAL A 48 0.38 -20.43 -0.66
C VAL A 48 0.25 -19.13 0.15
N ALA A 49 0.63 -19.17 1.43
CA ALA A 49 0.66 -17.97 2.27
C ALA A 49 1.61 -16.90 1.67
N ASN A 50 2.80 -17.30 1.25
CA ASN A 50 3.78 -16.41 0.64
C ASN A 50 3.29 -15.84 -0.70
N GLU A 51 2.63 -16.64 -1.52
CA GLU A 51 2.02 -16.16 -2.77
C GLU A 51 1.01 -15.05 -2.50
N HIS A 52 0.11 -15.25 -1.53
CA HIS A 52 -0.87 -14.24 -1.15
C HIS A 52 -0.21 -12.96 -0.61
N ILE A 53 0.85 -13.07 0.20
CA ILE A 53 1.61 -11.90 0.68
C ILE A 53 2.19 -11.12 -0.50
N VAL A 54 2.77 -11.80 -1.49
CA VAL A 54 3.34 -11.17 -2.70
C VAL A 54 2.26 -10.48 -3.51
N VAL A 55 1.09 -11.12 -3.71
CA VAL A 55 -0.04 -10.53 -4.42
C VAL A 55 -0.51 -9.25 -3.71
N VAL A 56 -0.69 -9.28 -2.40
CA VAL A 56 -1.08 -8.10 -1.60
C VAL A 56 -0.06 -6.97 -1.75
N ARG A 57 1.23 -7.28 -1.60
CA ARG A 57 2.31 -6.30 -1.76
C ARG A 57 2.27 -5.64 -3.13
N LYS A 58 2.14 -6.46 -4.17
CA LYS A 58 2.09 -6.00 -5.55
C LYS A 58 0.89 -5.09 -5.80
N SER A 59 -0.31 -5.50 -5.37
CA SER A 59 -1.52 -4.68 -5.54
C SER A 59 -1.43 -3.32 -4.85
N LEU A 60 -0.76 -3.24 -3.69
CA LEU A 60 -0.52 -1.96 -3.01
C LEU A 60 0.44 -1.05 -3.79
N TYR A 61 1.50 -1.62 -4.36
CA TYR A 61 2.42 -0.87 -5.22
C TYR A 61 1.73 -0.37 -6.48
N ASP A 62 0.98 -1.24 -7.16
CA ASP A 62 0.22 -0.89 -8.36
C ASP A 62 -0.76 0.25 -8.06
N LEU A 63 -1.49 0.18 -6.93
CA LEU A 63 -2.42 1.23 -6.50
C LEU A 63 -1.72 2.56 -6.20
N TYR A 64 -0.54 2.52 -5.56
CA TYR A 64 0.25 3.71 -5.31
C TYR A 64 0.75 4.34 -6.61
N ASP A 65 1.23 3.52 -7.55
CA ASP A 65 1.73 4.00 -8.85
C ASP A 65 0.62 4.64 -9.68
N GLU A 66 -0.59 4.07 -9.68
CA GLU A 66 -1.78 4.66 -10.29
C GLU A 66 -2.19 5.99 -9.62
N TYR A 67 -2.11 6.07 -8.30
CA TYR A 67 -2.37 7.31 -7.57
C TYR A 67 -1.37 8.41 -7.96
N VAL A 68 -0.08 8.09 -8.02
CA VAL A 68 0.97 9.04 -8.40
C VAL A 68 0.82 9.50 -9.85
N SER A 69 0.55 8.59 -10.78
CA SER A 69 0.34 8.94 -12.19
C SER A 69 -0.87 9.87 -12.36
N SER A 70 -1.97 9.60 -11.66
CA SER A 70 -3.18 10.42 -11.70
C SER A 70 -2.99 11.82 -11.06
N HIS A 71 -2.23 11.90 -9.96
CA HIS A 71 -1.95 13.18 -9.29
C HIS A 71 -0.91 14.05 -10.01
N THR A 72 0.05 13.43 -10.68
CA THR A 72 1.02 14.15 -11.51
C THR A 72 0.35 14.76 -12.75
N LEU A 73 -0.58 14.03 -13.38
CA LEU A 73 -1.38 14.54 -14.51
C LEU A 73 -2.26 15.74 -14.11
N SER A 74 -2.97 15.67 -12.99
CA SER A 74 -3.85 16.76 -12.53
C SER A 74 -3.10 18.02 -12.08
N THR A 75 -1.80 17.93 -11.79
CA THR A 75 -0.95 19.09 -11.47
C THR A 75 -0.50 19.83 -12.74
N ILE A 76 -0.36 19.14 -13.88
CA ILE A 76 0.07 19.74 -15.15
C ILE A 76 -1.08 20.52 -15.81
N GLU A 77 -2.35 20.17 -15.54
CA GLU A 77 -3.52 20.86 -16.10
C GLU A 77 -3.87 22.20 -15.43
N LYS A 78 -3.13 22.62 -14.40
CA LYS A 78 -3.22 24.00 -13.90
C LYS A 78 -2.16 24.85 -14.61
N PRO A 79 -2.53 25.69 -15.60
CA PRO A 79 -1.56 26.55 -16.25
C PRO A 79 -1.08 27.61 -15.26
N THR A 80 0.24 27.69 -15.25
CA THR A 80 1.12 28.71 -14.69
C THR A 80 0.59 30.12 -14.92
N GLN A 81 0.46 30.90 -13.85
CA GLN A 81 0.64 32.34 -13.90
C GLN A 81 1.95 32.62 -13.14
N GLY A 82 2.98 32.98 -13.88
CA GLY A 82 4.34 33.12 -13.39
C GLY A 82 4.56 34.37 -12.53
N ASP A 83 5.59 34.30 -11.68
CA ASP A 83 6.43 35.45 -11.34
C ASP A 83 7.84 34.91 -11.09
N GLU A 84 8.80 35.38 -11.88
CA GLU A 84 10.24 35.12 -11.75
C GLU A 84 10.82 35.95 -10.60
N ARG A 85 11.50 35.34 -9.61
CA ARG A 85 12.55 36.03 -8.82
C ARG A 85 13.67 35.07 -8.35
N ASP A 86 14.83 35.28 -8.98
CA ASP A 86 16.14 35.61 -8.40
C ASP A 86 16.76 34.79 -7.24
N GLY A 87 17.94 34.21 -7.53
CA GLY A 87 19.17 34.36 -6.75
C GLY A 87 19.32 33.71 -5.37
N GLY A 88 20.19 32.69 -5.25
CA GLY A 88 20.79 32.34 -3.96
C GLY A 88 21.47 30.96 -3.84
N ASN A 89 22.78 30.92 -4.06
CA ASN A 89 23.68 29.80 -3.75
C ASN A 89 23.77 29.52 -2.24
N GLN A 90 23.53 28.29 -1.78
CA GLN A 90 24.01 27.78 -0.48
C GLN A 90 24.35 26.29 -0.55
N HIS A 91 25.64 25.98 -0.35
CA HIS A 91 26.13 24.68 0.10
C HIS A 91 25.64 24.40 1.54
N GLY A 92 25.17 23.20 1.84
CA GLY A 92 25.03 22.75 3.23
C GLY A 92 23.96 21.69 3.50
N VAL A 93 24.42 20.45 3.74
CA VAL A 93 23.75 19.37 4.48
C VAL A 93 22.49 18.78 3.83
N GLY A 94 22.66 17.61 3.21
CA GLY A 94 21.60 16.77 2.68
C GLY A 94 20.61 16.33 3.74
N LYS A 95 19.54 17.12 3.92
CA LYS A 95 18.33 16.68 4.60
C LYS A 95 17.60 15.79 3.59
N CYS A 96 17.73 14.46 3.74
CA CYS A 96 16.98 13.51 2.92
C CYS A 96 15.49 13.75 3.19
N ARG A 97 14.84 14.57 2.36
CA ARG A 97 13.39 14.75 2.41
C ARG A 97 12.82 13.38 2.07
N VAL A 98 12.25 12.71 3.08
CA VAL A 98 11.61 11.41 2.90
C VAL A 98 10.50 11.61 1.86
N SER A 99 10.76 11.16 0.63
CA SER A 99 9.81 11.20 -0.48
C SER A 99 8.54 10.45 -0.08
N GLY A 100 7.41 10.82 -0.69
CA GLY A 100 6.14 10.10 -0.50
C GLY A 100 6.30 8.60 -0.70
N ARG A 101 7.18 8.19 -1.63
CA ARG A 101 7.50 6.78 -1.88
C ARG A 101 8.19 6.12 -0.68
N SER A 102 9.23 6.75 -0.14
CA SER A 102 9.93 6.21 1.04
C SER A 102 9.07 6.17 2.31
N LYS A 103 8.05 7.04 2.45
CA LYS A 103 7.07 6.92 3.54
C LYS A 103 6.16 5.72 3.34
N PHE A 104 5.76 5.48 2.09
CA PHE A 104 4.95 4.32 1.70
C PHE A 104 5.72 3.00 1.87
N ASP A 105 7.02 2.95 1.54
CA ASP A 105 7.86 1.77 1.75
C ASP A 105 8.14 1.46 3.24
N ILE A 106 7.98 2.43 4.15
CA ILE A 106 8.03 2.18 5.60
C ILE A 106 6.71 1.58 6.12
N PHE A 107 5.65 1.70 5.31
CA PHE A 107 4.31 1.23 5.62
C PHE A 107 4.06 -0.19 5.09
N ILE A 108 4.57 -0.49 3.90
CA ILE A 108 4.52 -1.80 3.21
C ILE A 108 5.77 -2.65 3.46
#